data_AF-A0A2I7N3U0-F1
#
_entry.id   AF-A0A2I7N3U0-F1
#
_cell.length_a   1.000
_cell.length_b   1.000
_cell.length_c   1.000
_cell.angle_alpha   90.00
_cell.angle_beta   90.00
_cell.angle_gamma   90.00
#
_symmetry.space_group_name_H-M   'P 1'
#
loop_
_entity.id
_entity.type
_entity.pdbx_description
1 polymer ?
#
loop_
_entity_poly.entity_id
_entity_poly.type
_entity_poly.pdbx_seq_one_letter_code
_entity_poly.pdbx_strand_id
1 'polypeptide(L)'
;MIELLQFLFMTEKDEHLYLNKDGLVNELLTEHSFSHKEVHEMLEWFAPILDGNSFMEVNPETVREISSWEKQRLPLTVIQQILQRESKKLISSGEREVLFDRLATLGLNSSIADEEVQTIIDGLIFHLQHYKYQILPHGDSKIPFGFLNNFTIH
;
A
#
# COMPACT_ATOMS: atom_id res chain seq x y z
N MET A 1 3.90 -5.86 -11.64
CA MET A 1 3.47 -5.21 -10.37
C MET A 1 2.30 -4.24 -10.58
N ILE A 2 2.42 -3.17 -11.38
CA ILE A 2 1.34 -2.19 -11.61
C ILE A 2 0.06 -2.86 -12.14
N GLU A 3 0.18 -3.65 -13.20
CA GLU A 3 -0.96 -4.39 -13.79
C GLU A 3 -1.65 -5.30 -12.77
N LEU A 4 -0.88 -5.94 -11.89
CA LEU A 4 -1.39 -6.82 -10.84
C LEU A 4 -2.15 -6.02 -9.77
N LEU A 5 -1.63 -4.86 -9.35
CA LEU A 5 -2.32 -3.96 -8.42
C LEU A 5 -3.61 -3.40 -9.02
N GLN A 6 -3.58 -2.98 -10.30
CA GLN A 6 -4.78 -2.55 -11.01
C GLN A 6 -5.82 -3.66 -11.08
N PHE A 7 -5.40 -4.88 -11.44
CA PHE A 7 -6.28 -6.04 -11.44
C PHE A 7 -6.94 -6.26 -10.08
N LEU A 8 -6.15 -6.26 -9.00
CA LEU A 8 -6.68 -6.45 -7.65
C LEU A 8 -7.75 -5.41 -7.30
N PHE A 9 -7.47 -4.12 -7.55
CA PHE A 9 -8.40 -3.06 -7.21
C PHE A 9 -9.63 -2.99 -8.12
N MET A 10 -9.47 -3.24 -9.43
CA MET A 10 -10.59 -3.25 -10.37
C MET A 10 -11.53 -4.44 -10.18
N THR A 11 -11.03 -5.53 -9.60
CA THR A 11 -11.80 -6.74 -9.32
C THR A 11 -12.20 -6.88 -7.86
N GLU A 12 -11.89 -5.89 -7.02
CA GLU A 12 -12.15 -5.87 -5.57
C GLU A 12 -11.55 -7.11 -4.84
N LYS A 13 -10.55 -7.75 -5.43
CA LYS A 13 -9.89 -8.94 -4.89
C LYS A 13 -8.86 -8.63 -3.82
N ASP A 14 -8.61 -7.34 -3.55
CA ASP A 14 -7.72 -6.90 -2.49
C ASP A 14 -8.22 -7.33 -1.09
N GLU A 15 -9.52 -7.57 -0.91
CA GLU A 15 -10.05 -8.15 0.32
C GLU A 15 -9.53 -9.57 0.60
N HIS A 16 -9.25 -10.35 -0.46
CA HIS A 16 -8.76 -11.72 -0.33
C HIS A 16 -7.35 -11.78 0.23
N LEU A 17 -6.59 -10.67 0.21
CA LEU A 17 -5.28 -10.58 0.87
C LEU A 17 -5.36 -10.93 2.37
N TYR A 18 -6.53 -10.74 2.97
CA TYR A 18 -6.77 -10.95 4.39
C TYR A 18 -7.71 -12.12 4.69
N LEU A 19 -8.70 -12.36 3.83
CA LEU A 19 -9.72 -13.37 4.05
C LEU A 19 -9.36 -14.73 3.44
N ASN A 20 -8.60 -14.76 2.34
CA ASN A 20 -8.25 -15.98 1.62
C ASN A 20 -6.97 -15.82 0.77
N LYS A 21 -5.85 -15.54 1.45
CA LYS A 21 -4.58 -15.22 0.79
C LYS A 21 -4.09 -16.36 -0.11
N ASP A 22 -4.17 -17.60 0.35
CA ASP A 22 -3.68 -18.77 -0.41
C ASP A 22 -4.51 -19.01 -1.68
N GLY A 23 -5.84 -18.82 -1.59
CA GLY A 23 -6.73 -18.89 -2.74
C GLY A 23 -6.41 -17.83 -3.79
N LEU A 24 -6.21 -16.58 -3.36
CA LEU A 24 -5.81 -15.48 -4.25
C LEU A 24 -4.48 -15.77 -4.94
N VAL A 25 -3.47 -16.25 -4.20
CA VAL A 25 -2.16 -16.58 -4.77
C VAL A 25 -2.29 -17.67 -5.83
N ASN A 26 -3.05 -18.73 -5.56
CA ASN A 26 -3.26 -19.79 -6.54
C ASN A 26 -3.96 -19.26 -7.80
N GLU A 27 -5.01 -18.45 -7.64
CA GLU A 27 -5.72 -17.83 -8.76
C GLU A 27 -4.81 -16.97 -9.63
N LEU A 28 -4.02 -16.07 -9.02
CA LEU A 28 -3.11 -15.18 -9.74
C LEU A 28 -2.06 -15.96 -10.55
N LEU A 29 -1.54 -17.06 -10.00
CA LEU A 29 -0.52 -17.89 -10.66
C LEU A 29 -1.09 -18.78 -11.76
N THR A 30 -2.28 -19.34 -11.55
CA THR A 30 -2.83 -20.40 -12.42
C THR A 30 -3.86 -19.90 -13.43
N GLU A 31 -4.71 -18.96 -13.04
CA GLU A 31 -5.79 -18.44 -13.88
C GLU A 31 -5.34 -17.18 -14.64
N HIS A 32 -4.57 -16.31 -13.99
CA HIS A 32 -4.12 -15.03 -14.57
C HIS A 32 -2.67 -15.05 -15.04
N SER A 33 -1.96 -16.17 -14.89
CA SER A 33 -0.60 -16.38 -15.39
C SER A 33 0.44 -15.35 -14.92
N PHE A 34 0.23 -14.69 -13.77
CA PHE A 34 1.25 -13.84 -13.18
C PHE A 34 2.44 -14.68 -12.70
N SER A 35 3.63 -14.09 -12.71
CA SER A 35 4.81 -14.78 -12.21
C SER A 35 4.83 -14.83 -10.68
N HIS A 36 5.47 -15.86 -10.11
CA HIS A 36 5.72 -15.94 -8.67
C HIS A 36 6.41 -14.70 -8.10
N LYS A 37 7.31 -14.08 -8.89
CA LYS A 37 8.00 -12.86 -8.51
C LYS A 37 7.03 -11.70 -8.35
N GLU A 38 6.16 -11.48 -9.32
CA GLU A 38 5.18 -10.38 -9.27
C GLU A 38 4.16 -10.54 -8.15
N VAL A 39 3.68 -11.77 -7.94
CA VAL A 39 2.76 -12.08 -6.84
C VAL A 39 3.45 -11.83 -5.50
N HIS A 40 4.71 -12.24 -5.35
CA HIS A 40 5.48 -12.01 -4.14
C HIS A 40 5.70 -10.51 -3.87
N GLU A 41 6.14 -9.75 -4.88
CA GLU A 41 6.33 -8.30 -4.77
C GLU A 41 5.03 -7.59 -4.38
N MET A 42 3.89 -8.01 -4.95
CA MET A 42 2.59 -7.47 -4.54
C MET A 42 2.26 -7.80 -3.08
N LEU A 43 2.47 -9.05 -2.65
CA LEU A 43 2.22 -9.42 -1.26
C LEU A 43 3.10 -8.63 -0.28
N GLU A 44 4.35 -8.34 -0.66
CA GLU A 44 5.25 -7.47 0.10
C GLU A 44 4.77 -6.01 0.12
N TRP A 45 4.19 -5.52 -0.97
CA TRP A 45 3.61 -4.18 -1.03
C TRP A 45 2.44 -4.00 -0.05
N PHE A 46 1.67 -5.06 0.19
CA PHE A 46 0.60 -5.10 1.19
C PHE A 46 1.06 -5.60 2.58
N ALA A 47 2.34 -6.02 2.74
CA ALA A 47 2.91 -6.40 4.04
C ALA A 47 2.76 -5.23 5.03
N PRO A 48 2.60 -5.50 6.34
CA PRO A 48 1.71 -4.77 7.24
C PRO A 48 1.87 -3.25 7.12
N ILE A 49 0.97 -2.68 6.33
CA ILE A 49 0.60 -1.26 6.39
C ILE A 49 0.08 -0.90 7.79
N LEU A 50 -0.43 -1.92 8.50
CA LEU A 50 -1.06 -1.85 9.82
C LEU A 50 -0.08 -1.53 10.97
N ASP A 51 1.17 -2.01 10.92
CA ASP A 51 2.18 -1.71 11.96
C ASP A 51 2.87 -0.36 11.77
N GLY A 52 2.83 0.23 10.57
CA GLY A 52 3.48 1.52 10.30
C GLY A 52 2.76 2.72 10.94
N ASN A 53 1.43 2.64 11.06
CA ASN A 53 0.62 3.73 11.61
C ASN A 53 0.66 3.82 13.15
N SER A 54 0.99 2.73 13.84
CA SER A 54 1.12 2.71 15.30
C SER A 54 2.38 3.39 15.81
N PHE A 55 3.41 3.55 14.96
CA PHE A 55 4.68 4.19 15.31
C PHE A 55 4.91 5.55 14.64
N MET A 56 4.10 5.93 13.65
CA MET A 56 4.19 7.26 13.06
C MET A 56 3.44 8.29 13.91
N GLU A 57 4.18 8.96 14.81
CA GLU A 57 3.71 10.20 15.42
C GLU A 57 3.62 11.30 14.36
N VAL A 58 2.49 11.37 13.64
CA VAL A 58 2.22 12.45 12.70
C VAL A 58 1.54 13.58 13.46
N ASN A 59 2.24 14.69 13.66
CA ASN A 59 1.63 15.90 14.21
C ASN A 59 0.66 16.48 13.15
N PRO A 60 -0.66 16.49 13.42
CA PRO A 60 -1.67 16.94 12.45
C PRO A 60 -1.68 18.46 12.25
N GLU A 61 -1.03 19.22 13.13
CA GLU A 61 -0.99 20.70 13.08
C GLU A 61 0.22 21.24 12.32
N THR A 62 1.23 20.40 12.04
CA THR A 62 2.39 20.80 11.24
C THR A 62 2.12 20.69 9.74
N VAL A 63 2.26 21.80 9.03
CA VAL A 63 2.36 21.81 7.57
C VAL A 63 3.65 21.08 7.19
N ARG A 64 3.55 19.82 6.75
CA ARG A 64 4.70 19.02 6.32
C ARG A 64 5.23 19.57 5.00
N GLU A 65 6.52 19.89 4.97
CA GLU A 65 7.21 20.17 3.71
C GLU A 65 7.41 18.87 2.92
N ILE A 66 7.10 18.90 1.62
CA ILE A 66 7.34 17.78 0.72
C ILE A 66 8.86 17.53 0.68
N SER A 67 9.26 16.33 1.09
CA SER A 67 10.66 15.92 1.13
C SER A 67 11.29 15.87 -0.26
N SER A 68 12.62 15.92 -0.30
CA SER A 68 13.37 15.81 -1.55
C SER A 68 13.18 14.46 -2.25
N TRP A 69 12.98 13.37 -1.50
CA TRP A 69 12.79 12.04 -2.06
C TRP A 69 11.39 11.85 -2.66
N GLU A 70 10.34 12.42 -2.04
CA GLU A 70 8.98 12.40 -2.59
C GLU A 70 8.94 13.06 -3.97
N LYS A 71 9.63 14.21 -4.12
CA LYS A 71 9.75 14.91 -5.40
C LYS A 71 10.52 14.13 -6.46
N GLN A 72 11.39 13.20 -6.07
CA GLN A 72 12.18 12.37 -6.98
C GLN A 72 11.45 11.11 -7.43
N ARG A 73 10.54 10.58 -6.60
CA ARG A 73 9.90 9.26 -6.82
C ARG A 73 8.43 9.33 -7.18
N LEU A 74 7.79 10.47 -6.95
CA LEU A 74 6.37 10.66 -7.24
C LEU A 74 6.18 11.84 -8.19
N PRO A 75 5.29 11.72 -9.20
CA PRO A 75 4.86 12.85 -9.99
C PRO A 75 4.23 13.93 -9.11
N LEU A 76 4.50 15.20 -9.43
CA LEU A 76 3.96 16.34 -8.67
C LEU A 76 2.41 16.30 -8.59
N THR A 77 1.76 15.82 -9.66
CA THR A 77 0.30 15.63 -9.73
C THR A 77 -0.19 14.70 -8.63
N VAL A 78 0.45 13.54 -8.45
CA VAL A 78 0.13 12.56 -7.38
C VAL A 78 0.31 13.20 -6.01
N ILE A 79 1.41 13.92 -5.80
CA ILE A 79 1.67 14.58 -4.52
C ILE A 79 0.58 15.60 -4.19
N GLN A 80 0.23 16.46 -5.15
CA GLN A 80 -0.81 17.47 -4.99
C GLN A 80 -2.18 16.85 -4.71
N GLN A 81 -2.53 15.76 -5.40
CA GLN A 81 -3.79 15.06 -5.18
C GLN A 81 -3.90 14.52 -3.75
N ILE A 82 -2.85 13.86 -3.25
CA ILE A 82 -2.82 13.29 -1.90
C ILE A 82 -2.97 14.40 -0.84
N LEU A 83 -2.22 15.49 -0.97
CA LEU A 83 -2.33 16.65 -0.06
C LEU A 83 -3.71 17.32 -0.14
N GLN A 84 -4.30 17.38 -1.33
CA GLN A 84 -5.65 17.92 -1.49
C GLN A 84 -6.70 17.03 -0.80
N ARG A 85 -6.55 15.70 -0.84
CA ARG A 85 -7.46 14.78 -0.15
C ARG A 85 -7.34 14.89 1.37
N GLU A 86 -6.12 15.03 1.89
CA GLU A 86 -5.89 15.28 3.33
C GLU A 86 -6.52 16.61 3.76
N SER A 87 -6.26 17.71 3.05
CA SER A 87 -6.81 19.03 3.42
C SER A 87 -8.34 19.08 3.39
N LYS A 88 -8.98 18.25 2.55
CA LYS A 88 -10.43 18.03 2.53
C LYS A 88 -10.93 17.03 3.58
N LYS A 89 -10.05 16.50 4.44
CA LYS A 89 -10.33 15.46 5.45
C LYS A 89 -10.89 14.16 4.88
N LEU A 90 -10.57 13.83 3.62
CA LEU A 90 -10.96 12.57 3.00
C LEU A 90 -10.04 11.41 3.41
N ILE A 91 -8.80 11.73 3.82
CA ILE A 91 -7.84 10.81 4.41
C ILE A 91 -7.19 11.49 5.63
N SER A 92 -6.73 10.70 6.58
CA SER A 92 -5.93 11.13 7.73
C SER A 92 -4.47 11.38 7.35
N SER A 93 -3.74 12.12 8.19
CA SER A 93 -2.31 12.35 8.00
C SER A 93 -1.49 11.06 8.06
N GLY A 94 -1.91 10.05 8.82
CA GLY A 94 -1.28 8.73 8.82
C GLY A 94 -1.54 7.95 7.51
N GLU A 95 -2.75 8.03 6.95
CA GLU A 95 -3.04 7.47 5.63
C GLU A 95 -2.26 8.17 4.52
N ARG A 96 -2.07 9.49 4.61
CA ARG A 96 -1.20 10.24 3.71
C ARG A 96 0.22 9.68 3.67
N GLU A 97 0.84 9.45 4.83
CA GLU A 97 2.22 8.93 4.88
C GLU A 97 2.31 7.53 4.26
N VAL A 98 1.33 6.68 4.55
CA VAL A 98 1.24 5.34 3.93
C VAL A 98 1.11 5.44 2.42
N LEU A 99 0.26 6.34 1.91
CA LEU A 99 0.11 6.56 0.47
C LEU A 99 1.42 7.00 -0.17
N PHE A 100 2.14 7.96 0.43
CA PHE A 100 3.42 8.40 -0.10
C PHE A 100 4.47 7.29 -0.12
N ASP A 101 4.58 6.53 0.96
CA ASP A 101 5.50 5.41 1.05
C ASP A 101 5.20 4.35 -0.02
N ARG A 102 3.96 3.87 -0.09
CA ARG A 102 3.54 2.80 -1.00
C ARG A 102 3.54 3.22 -2.47
N LEU A 103 3.19 4.45 -2.79
CA LEU A 103 3.27 4.91 -4.18
C LEU A 103 4.73 5.14 -4.60
N ALA A 104 5.60 5.52 -3.67
CA ALA A 104 7.02 5.73 -3.99
C ALA A 104 7.77 4.42 -4.23
N THR A 105 7.34 3.30 -3.65
CA THR A 105 7.90 1.97 -3.99
C THR A 105 7.57 1.54 -5.41
N LEU A 106 6.48 2.07 -5.99
CA LEU A 106 6.13 1.82 -7.40
C LEU A 106 7.03 2.59 -8.37
N GLY A 107 7.83 3.55 -7.87
CA GLY A 107 8.73 4.36 -8.69
C GLY A 107 7.98 5.04 -9.83
N LEU A 108 6.80 5.61 -9.53
CA LEU A 108 5.91 6.22 -10.51
C LEU A 108 6.69 7.22 -11.36
N ASN A 109 6.89 6.87 -12.63
CA ASN A 109 7.57 7.74 -13.59
C ASN A 109 6.54 8.27 -14.59
N SER A 110 6.96 9.23 -15.42
CA SER A 110 6.08 9.87 -16.40
C SER A 110 5.63 8.95 -17.55
N SER A 111 5.97 7.66 -17.55
CA SER A 111 5.55 6.71 -18.59
C SER A 111 4.31 5.90 -18.25
N ILE A 112 3.84 5.94 -17.00
CA ILE A 112 2.59 5.31 -16.58
C ILE A 112 1.44 6.27 -16.91
N ALA A 113 0.35 5.75 -17.47
CA ALA A 113 -0.78 6.61 -17.84
C ALA A 113 -1.49 7.13 -16.57
N ASP A 114 -1.98 8.37 -16.63
CA ASP A 114 -2.63 9.02 -15.48
C ASP A 114 -3.83 8.20 -14.95
N GLU A 115 -4.57 7.55 -15.86
CA GLU A 115 -5.70 6.67 -15.50
C GLU A 115 -5.26 5.46 -14.67
N GLU A 116 -4.11 4.86 -15.02
CA GLU A 116 -3.56 3.70 -14.33
C GLU A 116 -3.10 4.06 -12.92
N VAL A 117 -2.42 5.20 -12.80
CA VAL A 117 -2.01 5.76 -11.50
C VAL A 117 -3.25 6.06 -10.65
N GLN A 118 -4.30 6.62 -11.26
CA GLN A 118 -5.53 6.98 -10.55
C GLN A 118 -6.23 5.74 -9.97
N THR A 119 -6.32 4.65 -10.74
CA THR A 119 -6.87 3.37 -10.24
C THR A 119 -6.14 2.87 -9.02
N ILE A 120 -4.80 2.94 -9.01
CA ILE A 120 -3.98 2.51 -7.87
C ILE A 120 -4.20 3.42 -6.66
N ILE A 121 -4.24 4.74 -6.85
CA ILE A 121 -4.48 5.69 -5.77
C ILE A 121 -5.84 5.45 -5.12
N ASP A 122 -6.89 5.35 -5.92
CA ASP A 122 -8.25 5.17 -5.41
C ASP A 122 -8.44 3.81 -4.74
N GLY A 123 -7.89 2.76 -5.35
CA GLY A 123 -7.89 1.41 -4.78
C GLY A 123 -7.15 1.36 -3.44
N LEU A 124 -5.96 1.96 -3.34
CA LEU A 124 -5.21 1.98 -2.10
C LEU A 124 -5.91 2.82 -1.02
N ILE A 125 -6.53 3.95 -1.36
CA ILE A 125 -7.31 4.74 -0.39
C ILE A 125 -8.49 3.91 0.13
N PHE A 126 -9.25 3.30 -0.77
CA PHE A 126 -10.36 2.43 -0.39
C PHE A 126 -9.88 1.32 0.54
N HIS A 127 -8.79 0.66 0.16
CA HIS A 127 -8.18 -0.42 0.92
C HIS A 127 -7.80 0.01 2.35
N LEU A 128 -7.16 1.17 2.49
CA LEU A 128 -6.78 1.76 3.77
C LEU A 128 -7.99 2.16 4.63
N GLN A 129 -9.12 2.50 4.03
CA GLN A 129 -10.31 2.90 4.78
C GLN A 129 -11.14 1.70 5.24
N HIS A 130 -11.18 0.64 4.42
CA HIS A 130 -12.06 -0.51 4.65
C HIS A 130 -11.39 -1.64 5.41
N TYR A 131 -10.12 -1.93 5.10
CA TYR A 131 -9.44 -3.11 5.65
C TYR A 131 -8.46 -2.78 6.79
N LYS A 132 -8.06 -1.51 6.97
CA LYS A 132 -7.15 -1.07 8.04
C LYS A 132 -7.68 -1.35 9.45
N TYR A 133 -8.99 -1.21 9.66
CA TYR A 133 -9.60 -1.30 10.99
C TYR A 133 -10.35 -2.61 11.23
N GLN A 134 -10.71 -3.35 10.17
CA GLN A 134 -11.48 -4.59 10.29
C GLN A 134 -10.64 -5.81 10.73
N ILE A 135 -9.31 -5.70 10.71
CA ILE A 135 -8.38 -6.81 10.94
C ILE A 135 -7.52 -6.59 12.20
N LEU A 136 -7.87 -5.65 13.06
CA LEU A 136 -7.34 -5.62 14.43
C LEU A 136 -8.22 -6.54 15.29
N PRO A 137 -7.86 -7.83 15.52
CA PRO A 137 -8.39 -8.50 16.69
C PRO A 137 -7.88 -7.71 17.89
N HIS A 138 -8.80 -7.00 18.56
CA HIS A 138 -8.62 -6.72 19.99
C HIS A 138 -8.60 -8.08 20.70
N GLY A 139 -7.42 -8.67 20.85
CA GLY A 139 -7.28 -9.99 21.42
C GLY A 139 -5.83 -10.34 21.68
N ASP A 140 -5.50 -10.47 22.96
CA ASP A 140 -4.20 -10.86 23.49
C ASP A 140 -3.53 -12.03 22.76
N SER A 141 -2.21 -11.90 22.66
CA SER A 141 -1.24 -12.98 22.72
C SER A 141 -0.99 -13.83 21.44
N LYS A 142 0.31 -13.92 21.16
CA LYS A 142 1.02 -14.93 20.35
C LYS A 142 0.89 -14.78 18.83
N ILE A 143 1.64 -13.82 18.32
CA ILE A 143 2.15 -13.80 16.94
C ILE A 143 2.88 -15.13 16.65
N PRO A 144 2.50 -15.91 15.62
CA PRO A 144 3.35 -16.93 15.03
C PRO A 144 3.74 -16.46 13.63
N PHE A 145 4.67 -15.51 13.54
CA PHE A 145 5.35 -15.19 12.29
C PHE A 145 6.85 -15.37 12.52
N GLY A 146 7.26 -16.64 12.50
CA GLY A 146 8.66 -17.01 12.39
C GLY A 146 9.12 -16.79 10.96
N PHE A 147 9.66 -15.61 10.67
CA PHE A 147 10.71 -15.42 9.68
C PHE A 147 11.75 -14.45 10.27
N LEU A 148 12.51 -14.98 11.24
CA LEU A 148 13.81 -14.44 11.61
C LEU A 148 14.78 -14.75 10.47
N ASN A 149 14.87 -13.87 9.48
CA ASN A 149 16.06 -13.84 8.63
C ASN A 149 17.19 -13.17 9.43
N ASN A 150 17.96 -14.03 10.11
CA ASN A 150 19.28 -13.71 10.62
C ASN A 150 20.17 -13.22 9.48
N PHE A 151 20.45 -11.91 9.42
CA PHE A 151 21.67 -11.43 8.76
C PHE A 151 22.72 -11.19 9.83
N THR A 152 23.67 -12.13 9.92
CA THR A 152 24.95 -11.92 10.62
C THR A 152 25.82 -11.06 9.70
N ILE A 153 26.20 -9.86 10.16
CA ILE A 153 27.25 -9.07 9.53
C ILE A 153 28.59 -9.70 9.97
N HIS A 154 29.39 -10.17 9.02
CA HIS A 154 30.79 -10.57 9.22
C HIS A 154 31.73 -9.39 8.98
#